data_AF-A0A2D5ZN79-F1
#
_entry.id   AF-A0A2D5ZN79-F1
#
_cell.length_a   1.000
_cell.length_b   1.000
_cell.length_c   1.000
_cell.angle_alpha   90.00
_cell.angle_beta   90.00
_cell.angle_gamma   90.00
#
_symmetry.space_group_name_H-M   'P 1'
#
loop_
_entity.id
_entity.type
_entity.pdbx_description
1 polymer ?
#
loop_
_entity_poly.entity_id
_entity_poly.type
_entity_poly.pdbx_seq_one_letter_code
_entity_poly.pdbx_strand_id
1 'polypeptide(L)'
;MAASPRGAFAGIFSSGSTPSHSLGDDDDYQWIELYNTAAAPIDLSGWSLGDVSLTGEIGAHDYAIVARQDLTDPDQDGRFFSAFYNEQNGYEVAETIIDLAGADLGLGAPDFDLVLRDGGGSVVDSTSFHPAPGGDGDGSTLERMVAPLDGQDGNFAPSTPPERYGTPEGQNSASPVTIHIFLPPGPFEPGEVVTIGESVVNRTSQPQVISLWRALELPRDSVIPIDVPELPEQVTIPPDFVLEIEAEVEVPEFLLDGGYGYQAAFGRGVQSAGSEWEEFIIRTNDQSPPRHGVHEIVNSCADSPTESVPR
;
A
#
# COMPACT_ATOMS: atom_id res chain seq x y z
N MET A 1 12.09 -17.20 32.38
CA MET A 1 10.81 -17.20 31.65
C MET A 1 10.81 -15.96 30.80
N ALA A 2 11.16 -16.08 29.53
CA ALA A 2 11.11 -14.95 28.60
C ALA A 2 9.63 -14.66 28.31
N ALA A 3 9.25 -13.39 28.34
CA ALA A 3 7.93 -12.96 27.90
C ALA A 3 7.75 -13.39 26.45
N SER A 4 6.63 -14.06 26.12
CA SER A 4 6.24 -14.25 24.72
C SER A 4 6.23 -12.87 24.04
N PRO A 5 6.85 -12.71 22.87
CA PRO A 5 6.72 -11.47 22.11
C PRO A 5 5.24 -11.35 21.72
N ARG A 6 4.50 -10.54 22.49
CA ARG A 6 3.19 -10.05 22.10
C ARG A 6 3.44 -9.05 20.98
N GLY A 7 3.33 -9.48 19.72
CA GLY A 7 3.81 -8.66 18.61
C GLY A 7 3.35 -9.09 17.22
N ALA A 8 2.16 -9.66 17.08
CA ALA A 8 1.43 -9.53 15.82
C ALA A 8 0.39 -8.42 16.05
N PHE A 9 0.06 -7.61 15.05
CA PHE A 9 -1.31 -7.28 14.63
C PHE A 9 -1.44 -5.95 13.90
N ALA A 10 -2.04 -6.08 12.71
CA ALA A 10 -3.22 -5.39 12.24
C ALA A 10 -3.79 -6.32 11.15
N GLY A 11 -5.06 -6.70 11.29
CA GLY A 11 -5.79 -7.44 10.26
C GLY A 11 -6.61 -6.47 9.43
N ILE A 12 -6.34 -6.41 8.13
CA ILE A 12 -7.34 -6.00 7.16
C ILE A 12 -8.07 -7.28 6.77
N PHE A 13 -9.40 -7.22 6.78
CA PHE A 13 -10.29 -8.34 6.54
C PHE A 13 -11.14 -8.03 5.31
N SER A 14 -11.02 -8.80 4.23
CA SER A 14 -12.11 -8.86 3.27
C SER A 14 -13.07 -9.95 3.73
N SER A 15 -14.25 -9.55 4.19
CA SER A 15 -15.36 -10.47 4.38
C SER A 15 -16.21 -10.53 3.14
N GLY A 16 -17.02 -11.60 3.09
CA GLY A 16 -18.03 -11.91 2.08
C GLY A 16 -18.36 -10.80 1.09
N SER A 17 -18.20 -11.11 -0.19
CA SER A 17 -18.53 -10.26 -1.33
C SER A 17 -17.67 -9.02 -1.53
N THR A 18 -16.33 -9.15 -1.49
CA THR A 18 -15.49 -8.26 -2.30
C THR A 18 -14.38 -9.02 -3.02
N PRO A 19 -14.06 -8.67 -4.28
CA PRO A 19 -14.52 -7.49 -5.01
C PRO A 19 -16.01 -7.64 -5.38
N SER A 20 -16.70 -6.51 -5.62
CA SER A 20 -18.18 -6.46 -5.77
C SER A 20 -18.79 -7.69 -6.43
N HIS A 21 -20.05 -8.05 -6.15
CA HIS A 21 -20.75 -9.18 -6.82
C HIS A 21 -20.60 -9.25 -8.37
N SER A 22 -20.13 -8.18 -9.02
CA SER A 22 -19.75 -8.16 -10.44
C SER A 22 -18.40 -8.82 -10.79
N LEU A 23 -17.58 -9.23 -9.81
CA LEU A 23 -16.19 -9.67 -10.00
C LEU A 23 -15.95 -11.17 -9.73
N GLY A 24 -16.86 -11.88 -9.06
CA GLY A 24 -16.81 -13.35 -8.91
C GLY A 24 -17.65 -13.91 -7.77
N ASP A 25 -17.54 -15.22 -7.55
CA ASP A 25 -18.05 -15.83 -6.33
C ASP A 25 -17.16 -15.38 -5.15
N ASP A 26 -17.78 -15.20 -3.99
CA ASP A 26 -17.18 -14.58 -2.80
C ASP A 26 -15.98 -15.33 -2.22
N ASP A 27 -15.68 -16.53 -2.73
CA ASP A 27 -14.68 -17.44 -2.20
C ASP A 27 -13.28 -17.20 -2.80
N ASP A 28 -13.17 -16.62 -3.99
CA ASP A 28 -11.89 -16.56 -4.75
C ASP A 28 -10.97 -15.41 -4.30
N TYR A 29 -11.51 -14.45 -3.56
CA TYR A 29 -10.83 -13.21 -3.20
C TYR A 29 -10.84 -12.90 -1.71
N GLN A 30 -11.07 -13.92 -0.88
CA GLN A 30 -10.98 -13.81 0.56
C GLN A 30 -9.53 -13.72 0.99
N TRP A 31 -9.20 -12.66 1.74
CA TRP A 31 -7.88 -12.46 2.27
C TRP A 31 -7.91 -11.79 3.63
N ILE A 32 -6.83 -12.03 4.37
CA ILE A 32 -6.55 -11.45 5.66
C ILE A 32 -5.11 -10.96 5.61
N GLU A 33 -4.87 -9.74 6.04
CA GLU A 33 -3.51 -9.25 6.23
C GLU A 33 -3.04 -9.50 7.66
N LEU A 34 -1.77 -9.84 7.82
CA LEU A 34 -1.11 -9.94 9.11
C LEU A 34 0.05 -8.96 9.14
N TYR A 35 0.00 -7.98 10.04
CA TYR A 35 1.12 -7.08 10.29
C TYR A 35 1.96 -7.54 11.50
N ASN A 36 3.28 -7.63 11.32
CA ASN A 36 4.24 -7.87 12.40
C ASN A 36 4.60 -6.55 13.10
N THR A 37 4.16 -6.37 14.34
CA THR A 37 4.45 -5.14 15.10
C THR A 37 5.83 -5.15 15.77
N ALA A 38 6.56 -6.27 15.71
CA ALA A 38 7.86 -6.42 16.34
C ALA A 38 9.00 -5.91 15.44
N ALA A 39 10.05 -5.42 16.09
CA ALA A 39 11.31 -5.01 15.44
C ALA A 39 12.19 -6.20 14.99
N ALA A 40 11.64 -7.42 14.98
CA ALA A 40 12.32 -8.63 14.54
C ALA A 40 11.34 -9.47 13.70
N PRO A 41 11.85 -10.25 12.71
CA PRO A 41 11.01 -11.16 11.96
C PRO A 41 10.32 -12.21 12.84
N ILE A 42 9.13 -12.64 12.43
CA ILE A 42 8.34 -13.67 13.11
C ILE A 42 8.22 -14.89 12.19
N ASP A 43 8.77 -16.02 12.65
CA ASP A 43 8.53 -17.33 12.05
C ASP A 43 7.13 -17.84 12.43
N LEU A 44 6.30 -18.09 11.42
CA LEU A 44 4.93 -18.57 11.55
C LEU A 44 4.83 -20.09 11.65
N SER A 45 5.95 -20.81 11.73
CA SER A 45 5.96 -22.27 11.89
C SER A 45 5.12 -22.74 13.08
N GLY A 46 4.03 -23.45 12.78
CA GLY A 46 3.09 -23.98 13.76
C GLY A 46 2.01 -23.01 14.23
N TRP A 47 2.02 -21.76 13.75
CA TRP A 47 0.95 -20.80 13.99
C TRP A 47 -0.33 -21.24 13.27
N SER A 48 -1.48 -20.77 13.74
CA SER A 48 -2.77 -21.06 13.09
C SER A 48 -3.69 -19.86 13.10
N LEU A 49 -4.51 -19.75 12.06
CA LEU A 49 -5.57 -18.77 11.93
C LEU A 49 -6.90 -19.53 11.79
N GLY A 50 -7.72 -19.52 12.84
CA GLY A 50 -8.84 -20.45 12.94
C GLY A 50 -8.35 -21.90 12.88
N ASP A 51 -8.90 -22.67 11.94
CA ASP A 51 -8.53 -24.07 11.69
C ASP A 51 -7.40 -24.23 10.64
N VAL A 52 -6.90 -23.12 10.10
CA VAL A 52 -5.88 -23.12 9.05
C VAL A 52 -4.49 -22.96 9.67
N SER A 53 -3.54 -23.82 9.25
CA SER A 53 -2.13 -23.71 9.67
C SER A 53 -1.40 -22.69 8.81
N LEU A 54 -0.62 -21.83 9.44
CA LEU A 54 0.23 -20.86 8.76
C LEU A 54 1.67 -21.37 8.67
N THR A 55 2.39 -20.88 7.68
CA THR A 55 3.84 -21.09 7.50
C THR A 55 4.44 -19.84 6.85
N GLY A 56 5.76 -19.69 6.94
CA GLY A 56 6.47 -18.53 6.40
C GLY A 56 7.07 -17.67 7.50
N GLU A 57 7.63 -16.53 7.10
CA GLU A 57 8.20 -15.54 8.00
C GLU A 57 7.61 -14.18 7.61
N ILE A 58 7.17 -13.41 8.60
CA ILE A 58 6.83 -11.99 8.39
C ILE A 58 8.03 -11.19 8.84
N GLY A 59 8.57 -10.35 7.95
CA GLY A 59 9.66 -9.42 8.25
C GLY A 59 9.34 -8.54 9.46
N ALA A 60 10.36 -7.98 10.11
CA ALA A 60 10.14 -6.98 11.14
C ALA A 60 9.32 -5.84 10.55
N HIS A 61 8.23 -5.43 11.21
CA HIS A 61 7.42 -4.30 10.74
C HIS A 61 6.85 -4.46 9.32
N ASP A 62 6.64 -5.72 8.93
CA ASP A 62 6.19 -6.09 7.60
C ASP A 62 4.82 -6.75 7.62
N TYR A 63 4.25 -6.93 6.43
CA TYR A 63 2.93 -7.49 6.20
C TYR A 63 3.03 -8.89 5.58
N ALA A 64 2.01 -9.71 5.82
CA ALA A 64 1.78 -10.93 5.07
C ALA A 64 0.31 -11.02 4.67
N ILE A 65 0.06 -11.30 3.40
CA ILE A 65 -1.28 -11.58 2.92
C ILE A 65 -1.56 -13.07 3.07
N VAL A 66 -2.55 -13.43 3.87
CA VAL A 66 -3.12 -14.77 3.95
C VAL A 66 -4.31 -14.82 3.00
N ALA A 67 -4.12 -15.41 1.84
CA ALA A 67 -5.14 -15.51 0.80
C ALA A 67 -5.63 -16.95 0.67
N ARG A 68 -6.94 -17.12 0.44
CA ARG A 68 -7.52 -18.45 0.19
C ARG A 68 -6.86 -19.14 -1.01
N GLN A 69 -6.69 -18.42 -2.10
CA GLN A 69 -6.06 -18.87 -3.35
C GLN A 69 -5.18 -17.75 -3.89
N ASP A 70 -3.90 -18.07 -4.15
CA ASP A 70 -3.01 -17.16 -4.86
C ASP A 70 -1.92 -17.85 -5.68
N LEU A 71 -1.06 -18.65 -5.03
CA LEU A 71 0.02 -19.36 -5.72
C LEU A 71 -0.47 -20.67 -6.37
N THR A 72 -1.60 -21.17 -5.91
CA THR A 72 -2.27 -22.35 -6.42
C THR A 72 -3.71 -22.00 -6.79
N ASP A 73 -4.07 -22.38 -8.02
CA ASP A 73 -5.41 -22.22 -8.60
C ASP A 73 -6.07 -23.62 -8.67
N PRO A 74 -6.58 -24.15 -7.54
CA PRO A 74 -7.07 -25.53 -7.46
C PRO A 74 -8.33 -25.78 -8.30
N ASP A 75 -9.14 -24.76 -8.57
CA ASP A 75 -10.35 -24.75 -9.39
C ASP A 75 -10.12 -24.35 -10.85
N GLN A 76 -8.95 -23.80 -11.19
CA GLN A 76 -8.49 -23.48 -12.55
C GLN A 76 -9.36 -22.42 -13.25
N ASP A 77 -9.91 -21.48 -12.50
CA ASP A 77 -10.74 -20.41 -13.05
C ASP A 77 -9.96 -19.09 -13.30
N GLY A 78 -8.70 -19.04 -12.85
CA GLY A 78 -7.82 -17.90 -12.98
C GLY A 78 -8.19 -16.72 -12.07
N ARG A 79 -8.96 -16.95 -11.00
CA ARG A 79 -9.39 -15.94 -10.04
C ARG A 79 -8.67 -16.15 -8.73
N PHE A 80 -7.84 -15.18 -8.36
CA PHE A 80 -7.08 -15.21 -7.13
C PHE A 80 -6.65 -13.81 -6.71
N PHE A 81 -6.16 -13.68 -5.48
CA PHE A 81 -5.82 -12.39 -4.86
C PHE A 81 -4.88 -11.54 -5.73
N SER A 82 -3.71 -12.06 -6.10
CA SER A 82 -2.69 -11.31 -6.86
C SER A 82 -3.15 -10.96 -8.27
N ALA A 83 -3.95 -11.80 -8.94
CA ALA A 83 -4.54 -11.42 -10.24
C ALA A 83 -5.43 -10.18 -10.13
N PHE A 84 -6.19 -10.04 -9.05
CA PHE A 84 -7.03 -8.87 -8.85
C PHE A 84 -6.24 -7.65 -8.35
N TYR A 85 -5.46 -7.80 -7.28
CA TYR A 85 -4.78 -6.66 -6.66
C TYR A 85 -3.57 -6.20 -7.47
N ASN A 86 -2.77 -7.11 -8.03
CA ASN A 86 -1.60 -6.73 -8.84
C ASN A 86 -1.97 -6.36 -10.27
N GLU A 87 -2.68 -7.24 -10.98
CA GLU A 87 -2.86 -7.08 -12.42
C GLU A 87 -4.02 -6.13 -12.78
N GLN A 88 -5.07 -6.05 -11.94
CA GLN A 88 -6.27 -5.28 -12.26
C GLN A 88 -6.37 -3.95 -11.49
N ASN A 89 -5.81 -3.85 -10.28
CA ASN A 89 -5.88 -2.64 -9.46
C ASN A 89 -4.52 -1.97 -9.22
N GLY A 90 -3.42 -2.55 -9.73
CA GLY A 90 -2.10 -1.91 -9.73
C GLY A 90 -1.47 -1.74 -8.35
N TYR A 91 -1.88 -2.57 -7.37
CA TYR A 91 -1.09 -2.74 -6.15
C TYR A 91 0.19 -3.51 -6.51
N GLU A 92 1.34 -3.05 -6.06
CA GLU A 92 2.53 -3.92 -6.07
C GLU A 92 2.48 -4.72 -4.77
N VAL A 93 1.76 -5.84 -4.75
CA VAL A 93 1.80 -6.75 -3.60
C VAL A 93 3.20 -7.35 -3.55
N ALA A 94 3.97 -6.91 -2.57
CA ALA A 94 5.38 -7.12 -2.42
C ALA A 94 5.64 -7.56 -0.98
N GLU A 95 5.53 -8.87 -0.73
CA GLU A 95 6.72 -9.72 -0.53
C GLU A 95 6.35 -11.07 0.13
N THR A 96 5.25 -11.16 0.89
CA THR A 96 4.85 -12.42 1.57
C THR A 96 3.38 -12.77 1.40
N ILE A 97 3.10 -13.71 0.50
CA ILE A 97 1.77 -14.32 0.37
C ILE A 97 1.79 -15.74 0.96
N ILE A 98 0.90 -15.97 1.90
CA ILE A 98 0.62 -17.27 2.49
C ILE A 98 -0.61 -17.83 1.78
N ASP A 99 -0.36 -18.63 0.75
CA ASP A 99 -1.40 -19.31 -0.01
C ASP A 99 -1.98 -20.48 0.80
N LEU A 100 -3.28 -20.44 1.03
CA LEU A 100 -3.99 -21.48 1.75
C LEU A 100 -4.47 -22.62 0.86
N ALA A 101 -4.20 -22.57 -0.46
CA ALA A 101 -4.52 -23.61 -1.43
C ALA A 101 -6.00 -24.04 -1.40
N GLY A 102 -6.90 -23.06 -1.28
CA GLY A 102 -8.35 -23.23 -1.24
C GLY A 102 -8.92 -23.55 0.14
N ALA A 103 -8.11 -23.51 1.22
CA ALA A 103 -8.65 -23.70 2.56
C ALA A 103 -9.62 -22.57 2.93
N ASP A 104 -10.74 -22.95 3.55
CA ASP A 104 -11.79 -22.01 3.95
C ASP A 104 -11.44 -21.34 5.28
N LEU A 105 -11.41 -20.02 5.28
CA LEU A 105 -11.20 -19.19 6.46
C LEU A 105 -12.50 -18.87 7.20
N GLY A 106 -13.65 -19.26 6.64
CA GLY A 106 -14.98 -19.00 7.21
C GLY A 106 -15.45 -17.56 7.03
N LEU A 107 -14.78 -16.75 6.19
CA LEU A 107 -15.02 -15.31 6.02
C LEU A 107 -16.38 -14.97 5.39
N GLY A 108 -17.05 -15.96 4.81
CA GLY A 108 -18.41 -15.83 4.25
C GLY A 108 -19.55 -16.11 5.24
N ALA A 109 -19.26 -16.60 6.45
CA ALA A 109 -20.30 -16.88 7.45
C ALA A 109 -20.67 -15.61 8.23
N PRO A 110 -21.95 -15.36 8.54
CA PRO A 110 -22.29 -14.33 9.53
C PRO A 110 -21.79 -14.77 10.91
N ASP A 111 -21.25 -13.82 11.67
CA ASP A 111 -20.89 -13.99 13.08
C ASP A 111 -19.83 -15.09 13.30
N PHE A 112 -18.67 -14.98 12.66
CA PHE A 112 -17.55 -15.92 12.85
C PHE A 112 -16.45 -15.32 13.74
N ASP A 113 -15.80 -16.17 14.54
CA ASP A 113 -14.63 -15.80 15.32
C ASP A 113 -13.37 -16.20 14.58
N LEU A 114 -12.51 -15.23 14.27
CA LEU A 114 -11.16 -15.49 13.81
C LEU A 114 -10.20 -15.41 14.99
N VAL A 115 -9.38 -16.44 15.16
CA VAL A 115 -8.40 -16.50 16.25
C VAL A 115 -7.04 -16.81 15.69
N LEU A 116 -6.08 -15.92 15.90
CA LEU A 116 -4.67 -16.19 15.60
C LEU A 116 -4.02 -16.83 16.82
N ARG A 117 -3.33 -17.96 16.60
CA ARG A 117 -2.57 -18.67 17.63
C ARG A 117 -1.10 -18.78 17.25
N ASP A 118 -0.22 -18.67 18.23
CA ASP A 118 1.21 -18.94 18.06
C ASP A 118 1.49 -20.43 17.93
N GLY A 119 2.74 -20.79 17.60
CA GLY A 119 3.19 -22.19 17.52
C GLY A 119 3.06 -23.01 18.82
N GLY A 120 2.80 -22.35 19.96
CA GLY A 120 2.48 -22.98 21.24
C GLY A 120 0.98 -23.15 21.49
N GLY A 121 0.12 -22.64 20.60
CA GLY A 121 -1.34 -22.65 20.71
C GLY A 121 -1.94 -21.49 21.52
N SER A 122 -1.10 -20.55 21.99
CA SER A 122 -1.58 -19.38 22.73
C SER A 122 -2.31 -18.42 21.79
N VAL A 123 -3.43 -17.86 22.24
CA VAL A 123 -4.12 -16.81 21.47
C VAL A 123 -3.25 -15.56 21.43
N VAL A 124 -3.01 -15.07 20.22
CA VAL A 124 -2.26 -13.86 19.96
C VAL A 124 -3.27 -12.71 19.73
N ASP A 125 -4.22 -12.84 18.78
CA ASP A 125 -5.43 -11.99 18.66
C ASP A 125 -6.67 -12.86 18.49
N SER A 126 -7.79 -12.19 18.62
CA SER A 126 -9.03 -12.64 18.01
C SER A 126 -9.88 -11.46 17.55
N THR A 127 -10.63 -11.65 16.47
CA THR A 127 -11.74 -10.79 16.10
C THR A 127 -13.00 -11.62 15.96
N SER A 128 -14.12 -11.06 16.39
CA SER A 128 -15.43 -11.54 15.98
C SER A 128 -15.84 -10.70 14.78
N PHE A 129 -16.24 -11.34 13.70
CA PHE A 129 -16.65 -10.64 12.49
C PHE A 129 -18.17 -10.57 12.44
N HIS A 130 -18.68 -9.35 12.24
CA HIS A 130 -20.05 -9.08 11.88
C HIS A 130 -20.06 -8.28 10.57
N PRO A 131 -20.87 -8.64 9.55
CA PRO A 131 -20.88 -7.96 8.25
C PRO A 131 -21.48 -6.55 8.23
N ALA A 132 -21.93 -6.04 9.37
CA ALA A 132 -22.63 -4.76 9.46
C ALA A 132 -21.77 -3.47 9.31
N PRO A 133 -20.45 -3.44 9.63
CA PRO A 133 -19.62 -2.26 9.45
C PRO A 133 -18.92 -2.17 8.08
N GLY A 134 -18.90 -3.21 7.24
CA GLY A 134 -18.18 -3.22 5.95
C GLY A 134 -17.94 -4.65 5.44
N GLY A 135 -17.51 -4.78 4.17
CA GLY A 135 -17.34 -6.08 3.51
C GLY A 135 -18.67 -6.78 3.27
N ASP A 136 -19.60 -6.05 2.65
CA ASP A 136 -21.01 -6.40 2.43
C ASP A 136 -21.39 -6.54 0.94
N GLY A 137 -20.42 -6.55 0.03
CA GLY A 137 -20.71 -6.51 -1.41
C GLY A 137 -20.27 -5.24 -2.13
N ASP A 138 -19.98 -4.15 -1.41
CA ASP A 138 -19.89 -2.81 -1.99
C ASP A 138 -18.49 -2.42 -2.52
N GLY A 139 -17.50 -3.27 -2.29
CA GLY A 139 -16.10 -3.03 -2.64
C GLY A 139 -15.22 -2.77 -1.42
N SER A 140 -15.75 -2.24 -0.32
CA SER A 140 -14.97 -1.95 0.88
C SER A 140 -14.58 -3.22 1.65
N THR A 141 -13.35 -3.29 2.13
CA THR A 141 -12.92 -4.30 3.13
C THR A 141 -13.03 -3.73 4.53
N LEU A 142 -12.99 -4.55 5.58
CA LEU A 142 -12.85 -4.06 6.95
C LEU A 142 -11.39 -3.79 7.29
N GLU A 143 -11.14 -2.62 7.86
CA GLU A 143 -9.82 -2.18 8.27
C GLU A 143 -9.80 -1.83 9.75
N ARG A 144 -8.74 -2.26 10.44
CA ARG A 144 -8.52 -1.88 11.83
C ARG A 144 -8.18 -0.39 11.93
N MET A 145 -8.92 0.37 12.72
CA MET A 145 -8.69 1.82 12.86
C MET A 145 -7.42 2.13 13.67
N VAL A 146 -7.18 1.40 14.75
CA VAL A 146 -6.12 1.69 15.72
C VAL A 146 -5.36 0.40 16.01
N ALA A 147 -4.18 0.25 15.41
CA ALA A 147 -3.43 -1.01 15.41
C ALA A 147 -3.12 -1.60 16.80
N PRO A 148 -2.81 -0.82 17.86
CA PRO A 148 -2.54 -1.38 19.19
C PRO A 148 -3.76 -1.79 20.01
N LEU A 149 -4.98 -1.38 19.63
CA LEU A 149 -6.20 -1.80 20.33
C LEU A 149 -6.56 -3.23 19.92
N ASP A 150 -7.42 -3.92 20.68
CA ASP A 150 -7.86 -5.28 20.36
C ASP A 150 -8.70 -5.34 19.07
N GLY A 151 -8.87 -6.55 18.54
CA GLY A 151 -9.65 -6.82 17.34
C GLY A 151 -11.16 -6.89 17.61
N GLN A 152 -11.72 -6.00 18.44
CA GLN A 152 -13.17 -5.99 18.68
C GLN A 152 -13.88 -5.01 17.75
N ASP A 153 -15.18 -5.22 17.47
CA ASP A 153 -15.98 -4.46 16.48
C ASP A 153 -15.79 -2.94 16.52
N GLY A 154 -15.59 -2.35 17.71
CA GLY A 154 -15.41 -0.91 17.89
C GLY A 154 -14.10 -0.35 17.33
N ASN A 155 -13.20 -1.20 16.85
CA ASN A 155 -11.90 -0.84 16.28
C ASN A 155 -11.79 -1.17 14.78
N PHE A 156 -12.92 -1.41 14.11
CA PHE A 156 -12.99 -1.63 12.67
C PHE A 156 -13.88 -0.61 11.99
N ALA A 157 -13.54 -0.26 10.76
CA ALA A 157 -14.37 0.53 9.87
C ALA A 157 -14.15 0.05 8.43
N PRO A 158 -15.11 0.30 7.51
CA PRO A 158 -14.93 -0.05 6.12
C PRO A 158 -13.82 0.81 5.50
N SER A 159 -13.05 0.21 4.61
CA SER A 159 -12.03 0.87 3.81
C SER A 159 -12.67 1.93 2.92
N THR A 160 -11.96 3.01 2.63
CA THR A 160 -12.39 4.07 1.75
C THR A 160 -11.29 4.50 0.78
N PRO A 161 -11.64 4.89 -0.45
CA PRO A 161 -12.96 4.78 -1.05
C PRO A 161 -13.28 3.31 -1.46
N PRO A 162 -14.56 2.89 -1.53
CA PRO A 162 -14.94 1.49 -1.82
C PRO A 162 -14.38 0.94 -3.14
N GLU A 163 -14.21 1.81 -4.15
CA GLU A 163 -13.71 1.46 -5.49
C GLU A 163 -12.24 1.05 -5.50
N ARG A 164 -11.58 1.15 -4.35
CA ARG A 164 -10.18 0.80 -4.15
C ARG A 164 -9.98 -0.60 -3.56
N TYR A 165 -11.06 -1.23 -3.11
CA TYR A 165 -11.07 -2.61 -2.65
C TYR A 165 -10.16 -2.91 -1.45
N GLY A 166 -10.08 -1.99 -0.48
CA GLY A 166 -9.19 -2.12 0.67
C GLY A 166 -7.82 -1.51 0.46
N THR A 167 -6.89 -1.77 1.39
CA THR A 167 -5.53 -1.23 1.38
C THR A 167 -4.46 -2.28 1.68
N PRO A 168 -4.40 -3.40 0.93
CA PRO A 168 -3.42 -4.44 1.19
C PRO A 168 -1.99 -3.88 1.17
N GLU A 169 -1.21 -4.28 2.16
CA GLU A 169 0.17 -3.87 2.49
C GLU A 169 0.37 -2.36 2.70
N GLY A 170 -0.73 -1.61 2.72
CA GLY A 170 -0.77 -0.18 2.92
C GLY A 170 -1.27 0.20 4.30
N GLN A 171 -1.23 1.50 4.59
CA GLN A 171 -1.96 1.99 5.74
C GLN A 171 -3.46 1.96 5.49
N ASN A 172 -4.18 1.39 6.46
CA ASN A 172 -5.63 1.45 6.55
C ASN A 172 -6.15 2.87 6.33
N SER A 173 -7.02 3.02 5.34
CA SER A 173 -7.82 4.22 5.10
C SER A 173 -8.72 4.59 6.29
N ALA A 174 -9.13 3.59 7.07
CA ALA A 174 -9.89 3.74 8.30
C ALA A 174 -9.06 4.32 9.46
N SER A 175 -7.74 4.41 9.30
CA SER A 175 -6.84 4.95 10.31
C SER A 175 -7.11 6.44 10.54
N PRO A 176 -7.26 6.91 11.80
CA PRO A 176 -7.46 8.33 12.08
C PRO A 176 -6.17 9.16 11.99
N VAL A 177 -5.10 8.61 11.41
CA VAL A 177 -3.83 9.30 11.16
C VAL A 177 -3.87 9.91 9.77
N THR A 178 -3.56 11.20 9.66
CA THR A 178 -3.59 11.93 8.38
C THR A 178 -2.26 12.62 8.10
N ILE A 179 -1.94 12.83 6.83
CA ILE A 179 -0.82 13.66 6.38
C ILE A 179 -1.41 14.99 5.86
N HIS A 180 -0.67 16.08 6.04
CA HIS A 180 -0.87 17.38 5.38
C HIS A 180 0.44 17.87 4.75
N ILE A 181 0.45 18.16 3.44
CA ILE A 181 1.60 18.67 2.70
C ILE A 181 1.53 20.19 2.62
N PHE A 182 2.66 20.83 2.84
CA PHE A 182 2.84 22.28 2.75
C PHE A 182 3.97 22.59 1.78
N LEU A 183 3.59 22.89 0.53
CA LEU A 183 4.54 23.36 -0.47
C LEU A 183 4.83 24.86 -0.29
N PRO A 184 6.10 25.29 -0.41
CA PRO A 184 6.42 26.70 -0.52
C PRO A 184 5.85 27.28 -1.83
N PRO A 185 5.67 28.61 -1.93
CA PRO A 185 5.19 29.23 -3.17
C PRO A 185 6.18 29.04 -4.33
N GLY A 186 5.74 28.32 -5.37
CA GLY A 186 6.48 28.18 -6.62
C GLY A 186 6.28 29.35 -7.61
N PRO A 187 6.74 29.21 -8.87
CA PRO A 187 7.34 28.01 -9.46
C PRO A 187 8.81 27.78 -9.05
N PHE A 188 9.27 26.54 -9.17
CA PHE A 188 10.64 26.12 -8.85
C PHE A 188 11.50 25.91 -10.10
N GLU A 189 12.82 26.02 -9.98
CA GLU A 189 13.76 25.79 -11.08
C GLU A 189 14.37 24.37 -11.04
N PRO A 190 14.70 23.76 -12.20
CA PRO A 190 15.51 22.55 -12.22
C PRO A 190 16.87 22.76 -11.53
N GLY A 191 17.24 21.85 -10.62
CA GLY A 191 18.43 21.94 -9.77
C GLY A 191 18.25 22.77 -8.48
N GLU A 192 17.07 23.36 -8.26
CA GLU A 192 16.75 24.02 -6.99
C GLU A 192 16.54 22.99 -5.88
N VAL A 193 17.02 23.29 -4.66
CA VAL A 193 16.64 22.51 -3.47
C VAL A 193 15.47 23.22 -2.79
N VAL A 194 14.35 22.51 -2.72
CA VAL A 194 13.09 23.00 -2.15
C VAL A 194 12.83 22.28 -0.83
N THR A 195 12.59 23.05 0.23
CA THR A 195 12.14 22.49 1.51
C THR A 195 10.61 22.38 1.50
N ILE A 196 10.12 21.15 1.60
CA ILE A 196 8.69 20.84 1.67
C ILE A 196 8.34 20.46 3.10
N GLY A 197 7.29 21.08 3.65
CA GLY A 197 6.77 20.74 4.97
C GLY A 197 5.72 19.65 4.89
N GLU A 198 5.68 18.76 5.87
CA GLU A 198 4.58 17.80 6.06
C GLU A 198 4.18 17.77 7.54
N SER A 199 2.89 17.71 7.82
CA SER A 199 2.38 17.44 9.17
C SER A 199 1.63 16.12 9.20
N VAL A 200 2.09 15.19 10.04
CA VAL A 200 1.40 13.92 10.27
C VAL A 200 0.67 13.99 11.62
N VAL A 201 -0.64 13.80 11.60
CA VAL A 201 -1.51 14.03 12.76
C VAL A 201 -2.09 12.71 13.24
N ASN A 202 -1.81 12.33 14.48
CA ASN A 202 -2.50 11.22 15.15
C ASN A 202 -3.60 11.75 16.07
N ARG A 203 -4.86 11.59 15.68
CA ARG A 203 -6.04 11.99 16.49
C ARG A 203 -6.61 10.87 17.36
N THR A 204 -5.89 9.75 17.46
CA THR A 204 -6.30 8.63 18.31
C THR A 204 -5.82 8.84 19.75
N SER A 205 -6.45 8.12 20.68
CA SER A 205 -6.00 8.06 22.08
C SER A 205 -4.82 7.09 22.31
N GLN A 206 -4.29 6.48 21.24
CA GLN A 206 -3.22 5.49 21.28
C GLN A 206 -2.05 5.93 20.41
N PRO A 207 -0.81 5.51 20.70
CA PRO A 207 0.28 5.70 19.75
C PRO A 207 -0.05 4.95 18.45
N GLN A 208 0.34 5.51 17.31
CA GLN A 208 0.27 4.84 16.01
C GLN A 208 1.67 4.67 15.46
N VAL A 209 1.95 3.51 14.88
CA VAL A 209 3.22 3.24 14.20
C VAL A 209 2.92 3.28 12.71
N ILE A 210 3.65 4.11 11.98
CA ILE A 210 3.44 4.33 10.56
C ILE A 210 4.76 4.21 9.81
N SER A 211 4.69 3.81 8.54
CA SER A 211 5.77 3.99 7.56
C SER A 211 5.38 5.15 6.64
N LEU A 212 6.36 5.95 6.20
CA LEU A 212 6.12 7.06 5.28
C LEU A 212 6.89 6.86 3.98
N TRP A 213 6.23 7.11 2.87
CA TRP A 213 6.80 7.12 1.52
C TRP A 213 6.52 8.44 0.84
N ARG A 214 7.48 8.89 0.03
CA ARG A 214 7.39 10.16 -0.68
C ARG A 214 7.91 10.00 -2.10
N ALA A 215 7.32 10.73 -3.02
CA ALA A 215 7.85 10.82 -4.37
C ALA A 215 7.45 12.11 -5.07
N LEU A 216 8.23 12.43 -6.10
CA LEU A 216 7.82 13.35 -7.14
C LEU A 216 7.12 12.55 -8.25
N GLU A 217 5.86 12.86 -8.51
CA GLU A 217 5.07 12.29 -9.58
C GLU A 217 5.32 13.04 -10.89
N LEU A 218 5.69 12.27 -11.91
CA LEU A 218 5.94 12.69 -13.28
C LEU A 218 4.73 12.40 -14.16
N PRO A 219 4.63 13.04 -15.34
CA PRO A 219 3.63 12.68 -16.33
C PRO A 219 3.67 11.18 -16.68
N ARG A 220 2.50 10.58 -16.89
CA ARG A 220 2.30 9.14 -17.15
C ARG A 220 2.61 8.24 -15.95
N ASP A 221 2.22 8.71 -14.76
CA ASP A 221 2.19 7.92 -13.52
C ASP A 221 3.56 7.34 -13.14
N SER A 222 4.63 7.96 -13.61
CA SER A 222 6.00 7.59 -13.25
C SER A 222 6.40 8.38 -12.01
N VAL A 223 7.13 7.77 -11.08
CA VAL A 223 7.51 8.44 -9.82
C VAL A 223 9.01 8.43 -9.60
N ILE A 224 9.51 9.46 -8.94
CA ILE A 224 10.87 9.55 -8.42
C ILE A 224 10.78 9.51 -6.90
N PRO A 225 11.16 8.40 -6.25
CA PRO A 225 11.16 8.32 -4.80
C PRO A 225 12.03 9.40 -4.16
N ILE A 226 11.55 9.96 -3.06
CA ILE A 226 12.26 10.97 -2.28
C ILE A 226 12.61 10.36 -0.93
N ASP A 227 13.91 10.23 -0.67
CA ASP A 227 14.42 9.73 0.61
C ASP A 227 14.67 10.90 1.57
N VAL A 228 14.32 10.71 2.84
CA VAL A 228 14.53 11.69 3.92
C VAL A 228 15.37 10.97 4.98
N PRO A 229 16.71 11.01 4.89
CA PRO A 229 17.60 10.13 5.65
C PRO A 229 17.49 10.26 7.18
N GLU A 230 17.00 11.40 7.65
CA GLU A 230 16.80 11.69 9.07
C GLU A 230 15.58 10.96 9.65
N LEU A 231 14.66 10.50 8.80
CA LEU A 231 13.48 9.77 9.23
C LEU A 231 13.75 8.27 9.25
N PRO A 232 13.39 7.57 10.34
CA PRO A 232 13.40 6.12 10.34
C PRO A 232 12.31 5.59 9.39
N GLU A 233 12.50 4.35 8.93
CA GLU A 233 11.52 3.63 8.10
C GLU A 233 10.13 3.59 8.75
N GLN A 234 10.08 3.50 10.09
CA GLN A 234 8.85 3.67 10.86
C GLN A 234 8.96 4.72 11.95
N VAL A 235 7.89 5.49 12.10
CA VAL A 235 7.73 6.50 13.14
C VAL A 235 6.56 6.14 14.04
N THR A 236 6.79 6.17 15.36
CA THR A 236 5.71 6.12 16.34
C THR A 236 5.22 7.53 16.62
N ILE A 237 3.97 7.81 16.30
CA ILE A 237 3.30 9.08 16.58
C ILE A 237 2.48 8.93 17.86
N PRO A 238 2.79 9.67 18.94
CA PRO A 238 2.00 9.64 20.18
C PRO A 238 0.53 10.02 19.98
N PRO A 239 -0.35 9.70 20.94
CA PRO A 239 -1.73 10.19 20.94
C PRO A 239 -1.81 11.73 20.86
N ASP A 240 -2.81 12.26 20.14
CA ASP A 240 -3.09 13.69 20.01
C ASP A 240 -1.85 14.53 19.63
N PHE A 241 -0.96 13.95 18.82
CA PHE A 241 0.33 14.54 18.46
C PHE A 241 0.38 14.89 16.98
N VAL A 242 1.12 15.96 16.67
CA VAL A 242 1.47 16.36 15.31
C VAL A 242 2.97 16.21 15.14
N LEU A 243 3.37 15.34 14.22
CA LEU A 243 4.74 15.20 13.78
C LEU A 243 4.95 16.13 12.58
N GLU A 244 5.84 17.10 12.73
CA GLU A 244 6.26 17.99 11.64
C GLU A 244 7.53 17.43 10.99
N ILE A 245 7.54 17.41 9.67
CA ILE A 245 8.64 16.89 8.85
C ILE A 245 9.01 17.98 7.85
N GLU A 246 10.32 18.16 7.64
CA GLU A 246 10.85 18.98 6.56
C GLU A 246 11.65 18.05 5.63
N ALA A 247 11.22 17.94 4.38
CA ALA A 247 11.91 17.19 3.35
C ALA A 247 12.63 18.16 2.40
N GLU A 248 13.95 18.00 2.25
CA GLU A 248 14.70 18.72 1.23
C GLU A 248 14.65 17.93 -0.08
N VAL A 249 14.09 18.55 -1.13
CA VAL A 249 13.91 17.95 -2.44
C VAL A 249 14.72 18.73 -3.46
N GLU A 250 15.75 18.09 -4.01
CA GLU A 250 16.45 18.62 -5.18
C GLU A 250 15.60 18.36 -6.43
N VAL A 251 15.14 19.43 -7.08
CA VAL A 251 14.36 19.36 -8.31
C VAL A 251 15.24 18.77 -9.43
N PRO A 252 14.91 17.60 -10.00
CA PRO A 252 15.79 16.96 -10.98
C PRO A 252 16.04 17.85 -12.21
N GLU A 253 17.30 17.99 -12.62
CA GLU A 253 17.72 18.89 -13.71
C GLU A 253 17.06 18.60 -15.07
N PHE A 254 16.56 17.36 -15.28
CA PHE A 254 15.95 16.94 -16.53
C PHE A 254 14.46 17.29 -16.64
N LEU A 255 13.85 17.83 -15.58
CA LEU A 255 12.44 18.22 -15.61
C LEU A 255 12.25 19.50 -16.41
N LEU A 256 11.18 19.52 -17.20
CA LEU A 256 10.80 20.65 -18.06
C LEU A 256 9.71 21.49 -17.39
N ASP A 257 9.47 22.69 -17.92
CA ASP A 257 8.33 23.52 -17.52
C ASP A 257 7.02 22.73 -17.52
N GLY A 258 6.33 22.72 -16.38
CA GLY A 258 5.12 21.92 -16.21
C GLY A 258 4.66 21.81 -14.77
N GLY A 259 3.47 21.25 -14.59
CA GLY A 259 2.97 20.80 -13.30
C GLY A 259 3.38 19.34 -13.06
N TYR A 260 3.89 19.09 -11.87
CA TYR A 260 4.26 17.77 -11.33
C TYR A 260 3.48 17.57 -10.03
N GLY A 261 3.53 16.36 -9.47
CA GLY A 261 2.95 16.08 -8.16
C GLY A 261 4.04 15.92 -7.12
N TYR A 262 3.89 16.54 -5.95
CA TYR A 262 4.57 16.03 -4.76
C TYR A 262 3.59 15.14 -4.01
N GLN A 263 3.99 13.91 -3.72
CA GLN A 263 3.17 12.95 -3.02
C GLN A 263 3.85 12.49 -1.73
N ALA A 264 3.08 12.47 -0.66
CA ALA A 264 3.41 11.80 0.59
C ALA A 264 2.33 10.77 0.89
N ALA A 265 2.72 9.60 1.38
CA ALA A 265 1.85 8.45 1.57
C ALA A 265 2.30 7.64 2.78
N PHE A 266 1.37 6.91 3.38
CA PHE A 266 1.73 5.89 4.36
C PHE A 266 2.00 4.54 3.69
N GLY A 267 2.97 3.77 4.18
CA GLY A 267 3.39 2.53 3.52
C GLY A 267 4.09 2.79 2.18
N ARG A 268 4.33 1.77 1.35
CA ARG A 268 5.01 1.93 0.06
C ARG A 268 4.00 2.25 -1.05
N GLY A 269 4.24 3.34 -1.80
CA GLY A 269 3.59 3.59 -3.10
C GLY A 269 2.48 4.65 -3.15
N VAL A 270 2.19 5.07 -4.39
CA VAL A 270 1.21 6.12 -4.78
C VAL A 270 -0.21 5.73 -4.40
N GLN A 271 -0.48 4.43 -4.39
CA GLN A 271 -1.77 3.86 -4.04
C GLN A 271 -1.83 3.52 -2.56
N SER A 272 -1.53 4.43 -1.62
CA SER A 272 -1.87 4.28 -0.18
C SER A 272 -3.09 5.15 0.16
N ALA A 273 -3.95 4.74 1.10
CA ALA A 273 -5.21 5.45 1.29
C ALA A 273 -5.11 6.67 2.21
N GLY A 274 -3.99 6.81 2.92
CA GLY A 274 -3.58 8.09 3.50
C GLY A 274 -2.50 8.77 2.68
N SER A 275 -2.61 8.70 1.36
CA SER A 275 -1.79 9.52 0.46
C SER A 275 -2.36 10.93 0.36
N GLU A 276 -1.46 11.88 0.21
CA GLU A 276 -1.77 13.27 -0.08
C GLU A 276 -0.87 13.75 -1.21
N TRP A 277 -1.40 14.69 -1.97
CA TRP A 277 -0.81 15.16 -3.20
C TRP A 277 -0.97 16.67 -3.29
N GLU A 278 0.10 17.34 -3.71
CA GLU A 278 0.09 18.78 -3.97
C GLU A 278 0.77 19.11 -5.31
N GLU A 279 0.25 20.12 -6.01
CA GLU A 279 0.76 20.52 -7.33
C GLU A 279 2.12 21.21 -7.19
N PHE A 280 3.15 20.59 -7.77
CA PHE A 280 4.53 21.04 -7.76
C PHE A 280 4.92 21.63 -9.13
N ILE A 281 4.95 22.96 -9.25
CA ILE A 281 5.12 23.64 -10.54
C ILE A 281 6.58 23.97 -10.80
N ILE A 282 7.11 23.50 -11.93
CA ILE A 282 8.48 23.80 -12.39
C ILE A 282 8.44 24.81 -13.53
N ARG A 283 9.34 25.79 -13.49
CA ARG A 283 9.62 26.71 -14.60
C ARG A 283 11.10 27.02 -14.72
N THR A 284 11.59 26.96 -15.95
CA THR A 284 12.92 27.44 -16.32
C THR A 284 12.92 28.96 -16.40
N ASN A 285 13.85 29.61 -15.70
CA ASN A 285 14.10 31.04 -15.85
C ASN A 285 14.90 31.29 -17.16
N ASP A 286 14.27 31.06 -18.31
CA ASP A 286 14.97 31.27 -19.58
C ASP A 286 15.03 32.75 -19.99
N GLN A 287 16.22 33.34 -19.81
CA GLN A 287 16.70 34.52 -20.55
C GLN A 287 17.84 34.15 -21.53
N SER A 288 18.00 32.88 -21.90
CA SER A 288 19.11 32.34 -22.73
C SER A 288 18.61 31.36 -23.82
N PRO A 289 18.68 31.73 -25.11
CA PRO A 289 18.05 30.97 -26.19
C PRO A 289 18.50 29.49 -26.25
N PRO A 290 17.63 28.60 -26.75
CA PRO A 290 17.79 27.15 -26.61
C PRO A 290 19.13 26.67 -27.16
N ARG A 291 19.88 25.91 -26.34
CA ARG A 291 21.05 25.18 -26.80
C ARG A 291 20.58 24.03 -27.69
N HIS A 292 20.64 24.25 -28.99
CA HIS A 292 20.63 23.16 -29.98
C HIS A 292 21.79 22.20 -29.68
N GLY A 293 21.44 21.00 -29.19
CA GLY A 293 22.34 19.88 -28.95
C GLY A 293 21.68 18.58 -29.39
N VAL A 294 21.67 18.39 -30.71
CA VAL A 294 21.43 17.18 -31.50
C VAL A 294 21.46 15.84 -30.72
N HIS A 295 20.35 15.10 -30.76
CA HIS A 295 20.33 13.67 -31.12
C HIS A 295 18.94 13.30 -31.67
N GLU A 296 18.78 13.56 -32.97
CA GLU A 296 17.69 13.00 -33.76
C GLU A 296 18.05 11.52 -34.04
N ILE A 297 17.32 10.59 -33.41
CA ILE A 297 17.35 9.18 -33.83
C ILE A 297 16.58 9.10 -35.14
N VAL A 298 17.31 9.21 -36.25
CA VAL A 298 16.78 8.99 -37.60
C VAL A 298 16.53 7.49 -37.78
N ASN A 299 15.27 7.07 -37.66
CA ASN A 299 14.81 5.81 -38.25
C ASN A 299 14.62 6.03 -39.75
N SER A 300 15.65 5.76 -40.57
CA SER A 300 15.51 5.68 -42.01
C SER A 300 15.31 4.23 -42.44
N CYS A 301 14.08 3.88 -42.79
CA CYS A 301 13.77 2.76 -43.69
C CYS A 301 14.54 2.96 -45.00
N ALA A 302 15.39 1.99 -45.35
CA ALA A 302 16.03 1.94 -46.66
C ALA A 302 15.09 1.22 -47.64
N ASP A 303 14.34 2.00 -48.42
CA ASP A 303 13.77 1.55 -49.69
C ASP A 303 14.89 1.51 -50.75
N SER A 304 14.91 0.41 -51.50
CA SER A 304 15.88 0.11 -52.55
C SER A 304 15.57 0.93 -53.83
N PRO A 305 16.58 1.41 -54.58
CA PRO A 305 16.33 2.18 -55.80
C PRO A 305 16.04 1.27 -57.00
N THR A 306 15.00 1.65 -57.73
CA THR A 306 14.68 1.19 -59.08
C THR A 306 15.65 1.79 -60.10
N GLU A 307 16.33 0.94 -60.87
CA GLU A 307 16.97 1.32 -62.14
C GLU A 307 16.27 0.63 -63.31
N SER A 308 16.06 1.40 -64.37
CA SER A 308 15.30 1.09 -65.57
C SER A 308 16.15 0.54 -66.74
N VAL A 309 15.79 -0.64 -67.28
CA VAL A 309 15.51 -1.06 -68.70
C VAL A 309 16.42 -0.49 -69.84
N PRO A 310 16.92 -1.21 -70.92
CA PRO A 310 16.20 -2.19 -71.80
C PRO A 310 17.00 -3.33 -72.51
N ARG A 311 16.36 -4.48 -72.72
CA ARG A 311 16.05 -5.17 -74.01
C ARG A 311 15.74 -6.66 -73.79
#